data_AF-A0A7S7W0Y6-F1
#
_entry.id   AF-A0A7S7W0Y6-F1
#
_cell.length_a   1.000
_cell.length_b   1.000
_cell.length_c   1.000
_cell.angle_alpha   90.00
_cell.angle_beta   90.00
_cell.angle_gamma   90.00
#
_symmetry.space_group_name_H-M   'P 1'
#
loop_
_entity.id
_entity.type
_entity.pdbx_description
1 polymer ?
#
loop_
_entity_poly.entity_id
_entity_poly.type
_entity_poly.pdbx_seq_one_letter_code
_entity_poly.pdbx_strand_id
1 'polypeptide(L)'
;MIEQLKLLLRLKELKEDRALRAVNSKRIEVSAALAELDRARSHVSDSERTLPEREDAIYEPIIGRVIDHDKIEETKGLLWQLESQHARLVDASERAVHVHARLERQLKDAVAAHRRSMKERDKYSILTDTIGDEVRGEAIYREEIEIDDMFSSRSRRP
;
A
#
# COMPACT_ATOMS: atom_id res chain seq x y z
N MET A 1 -35.57 -12.48 7.87
CA MET A 1 -34.17 -12.68 8.32
C MET A 1 -33.18 -12.82 7.16
N ILE A 2 -33.46 -13.64 6.14
CA ILE A 2 -32.51 -13.85 5.02
C ILE A 2 -32.13 -12.55 4.28
N GLU A 3 -33.08 -11.62 4.07
CA GLU A 3 -32.82 -10.31 3.44
C GLU A 3 -31.89 -9.41 4.28
N GLN A 4 -31.97 -9.49 5.61
CA GLN A 4 -31.06 -8.76 6.50
C GLN A 4 -29.63 -9.31 6.42
N LEU A 5 -29.48 -10.63 6.27
CA LEU A 5 -28.18 -11.27 6.09
C LEU A 5 -27.56 -10.95 4.72
N LYS A 6 -28.35 -10.96 3.65
CA LYS A 6 -27.90 -10.49 2.33
C LYS A 6 -27.43 -9.03 2.36
N LEU A 7 -28.13 -8.17 3.07
CA LEU A 7 -27.73 -6.76 3.25
C LEU A 7 -26.43 -6.64 4.05
N LEU A 8 -26.25 -7.44 5.10
CA LEU A 8 -25.01 -7.50 5.86
C LEU A 8 -23.85 -8.01 5.02
N LEU A 9 -24.05 -9.07 4.22
CA LEU A 9 -23.06 -9.61 3.28
C LEU A 9 -22.62 -8.52 2.29
N ARG A 10 -23.57 -7.82 1.68
CA ARG A 10 -23.28 -6.70 0.78
C ARG A 10 -22.45 -5.60 1.44
N LEU A 11 -22.75 -5.29 2.71
CA LEU A 11 -21.96 -4.33 3.47
C LEU A 11 -20.54 -4.84 3.74
N LYS A 12 -20.35 -6.16 3.93
CA LYS A 12 -19.01 -6.76 4.09
C LYS A 12 -18.22 -6.77 2.79
N GLU A 13 -18.85 -7.06 1.66
CA GLU A 13 -18.25 -6.95 0.31
C GLU A 13 -17.75 -5.52 0.05
N LEU A 14 -18.60 -4.51 0.30
CA LEU A 14 -18.21 -3.10 0.14
C LEU A 14 -17.01 -2.70 1.04
N LYS A 15 -16.92 -3.28 2.24
CA LYS A 15 -15.78 -3.04 3.15
C LYS A 15 -14.51 -3.71 2.64
N GLU A 16 -14.60 -4.93 2.11
CA GLU A 16 -13.48 -5.61 1.47
C GLU A 16 -12.99 -4.83 0.24
N ASP A 17 -13.89 -4.43 -0.66
CA ASP A 17 -13.55 -3.63 -1.84
C ASP A 17 -12.82 -2.34 -1.47
N ARG A 18 -13.30 -1.65 -0.43
CA ARG A 18 -12.64 -0.45 0.08
C ARG A 18 -11.24 -0.75 0.62
N ALA A 19 -11.08 -1.86 1.35
CA ALA A 19 -9.77 -2.27 1.85
C ALA A 19 -8.82 -2.67 0.72
N LEU A 20 -9.32 -3.34 -0.33
CA LEU A 20 -8.56 -3.70 -1.52
C LEU A 20 -8.07 -2.45 -2.27
N ARG A 21 -8.95 -1.46 -2.46
CA ARG A 21 -8.56 -0.16 -3.05
C ARG A 21 -7.47 0.53 -2.23
N ALA A 22 -7.56 0.48 -0.89
CA ALA A 22 -6.52 1.03 -0.03
C ALA A 22 -5.18 0.31 -0.19
N VAL A 23 -5.19 -1.03 -0.31
CA VAL A 23 -3.97 -1.81 -0.61
C VAL A 23 -3.37 -1.39 -1.95
N ASN A 24 -4.18 -1.27 -3.00
CA ASN A 24 -3.70 -0.89 -4.32
C ASN A 24 -3.13 0.53 -4.34
N SER A 25 -3.79 1.49 -3.68
CA SER A 25 -3.26 2.85 -3.50
C SER A 25 -1.88 2.81 -2.82
N LYS A 26 -1.76 2.05 -1.72
CA LYS A 26 -0.49 1.94 -0.99
C LYS A 26 0.61 1.24 -1.78
N ARG A 27 0.28 0.27 -2.63
CA ARG A 27 1.26 -0.35 -3.55
C ARG A 27 1.83 0.67 -4.54
N ILE A 28 0.97 1.51 -5.11
CA ILE A 28 1.39 2.58 -6.02
C ILE A 28 2.31 3.56 -5.26
N GLU A 29 1.90 4.02 -4.07
CA GLU A 29 2.72 4.92 -3.24
C GLU A 29 4.09 4.33 -2.89
N VAL A 30 4.16 3.04 -2.52
CA VAL A 30 5.43 2.35 -2.23
C VAL A 30 6.30 2.27 -3.49
N SER A 31 5.72 1.91 -4.64
CA SER A 31 6.47 1.84 -5.90
C SER A 31 7.04 3.20 -6.32
N ALA A 32 6.27 4.27 -6.14
CA ALA A 32 6.74 5.63 -6.41
C ALA A 32 7.85 6.04 -5.43
N ALA A 33 7.69 5.75 -4.15
CA ALA A 33 8.70 6.07 -3.14
C ALA A 33 10.02 5.29 -3.34
N LEU A 34 9.94 4.03 -3.82
CA LEU A 34 11.12 3.25 -4.20
C LEU A 34 11.85 3.89 -5.39
N ALA A 35 11.11 4.31 -6.42
CA ALA A 35 11.70 5.00 -7.56
C ALA A 35 12.38 6.32 -7.16
N GLU A 36 11.78 7.10 -6.26
CA GLU A 36 12.42 8.32 -5.73
C GLU A 36 13.66 8.01 -4.89
N LEU A 37 13.63 6.94 -4.09
CA LEU A 37 14.80 6.49 -3.33
C LEU A 37 15.96 6.12 -4.26
N ASP A 38 15.68 5.36 -5.32
CA ASP A 38 16.69 4.96 -6.30
C ASP A 38 17.28 6.17 -7.03
N ARG A 39 16.45 7.15 -7.41
CA ARG A 39 16.92 8.43 -7.97
C ARG A 39 17.80 9.20 -6.99
N ALA A 40 17.37 9.35 -5.73
CA ALA A 40 18.14 10.06 -4.72
C ALA A 40 19.51 9.39 -4.48
N ARG A 41 19.55 8.05 -4.44
CA ARG A 41 20.80 7.29 -4.35
C ARG A 41 21.70 7.47 -5.57
N SER A 42 21.12 7.48 -6.77
CA SER A 42 21.89 7.76 -7.99
C SER A 42 22.51 9.15 -7.93
N HIS A 43 21.76 10.18 -7.51
CA HIS A 43 22.30 11.53 -7.38
C HIS A 43 23.42 11.65 -6.35
N VAL A 44 23.30 10.96 -5.21
CA VAL A 44 24.39 10.89 -4.23
C VAL A 44 25.62 10.23 -4.85
N SER A 45 25.45 9.05 -5.47
CA SER A 45 26.56 8.33 -6.10
C SER A 45 27.25 9.11 -7.22
N ASP A 46 26.47 9.79 -8.07
CA ASP A 46 27.00 10.67 -9.12
C ASP A 46 27.76 11.87 -8.54
N SER A 47 27.23 12.44 -7.45
CA SER A 47 27.90 13.52 -6.72
C SER A 47 29.19 13.05 -6.08
N GLU A 48 29.22 11.88 -5.42
CA GLU A 48 30.42 11.31 -4.79
C GLU A 48 31.51 11.03 -5.83
N ARG A 49 31.13 10.47 -6.99
CA ARG A 49 32.06 10.16 -8.07
C ARG A 49 32.72 11.41 -8.64
N THR A 50 31.97 12.51 -8.76
CA THR A 50 32.45 13.77 -9.36
C THR A 50 33.00 14.75 -8.32
N LEU A 51 32.86 14.46 -7.02
CA LEU A 51 33.27 15.36 -5.95
C LEU A 51 34.77 15.68 -6.00
N PRO A 52 35.69 14.69 -6.15
CA PRO A 52 37.12 14.97 -6.15
C PRO A 52 37.54 15.88 -7.32
N GLU A 53 37.04 15.61 -8.53
CA GLU A 53 37.35 16.43 -9.71
C GLU A 53 36.84 17.87 -9.56
N ARG A 54 35.69 18.06 -8.91
CA ARG A 54 35.12 19.39 -8.63
C ARG A 54 35.90 20.11 -7.54
N GLU A 55 36.37 19.41 -6.51
CA GLU A 55 37.26 19.95 -5.49
C GLU A 55 38.60 20.37 -6.07
N ASP A 56 39.22 19.51 -6.88
CA ASP A 56 40.48 19.80 -7.57
C ASP A 56 40.33 21.04 -8.47
N ALA A 57 39.23 21.15 -9.21
CA ALA A 57 38.94 22.33 -10.04
C ALA A 57 38.81 23.63 -9.23
N ILE A 58 38.36 23.56 -7.97
CA ILE A 58 38.31 24.71 -7.05
C ILE A 58 39.71 25.07 -6.56
N TYR A 59 40.59 24.09 -6.33
CA TYR A 59 41.95 24.31 -5.84
C TYR A 59 42.98 24.68 -6.93
N GLU A 60 42.80 24.23 -8.17
CA GLU A 60 43.70 24.47 -9.31
C GLU A 60 44.14 25.95 -9.49
N PRO A 61 43.27 26.97 -9.32
CA PRO A 61 43.67 28.37 -9.49
C PRO A 61 44.61 28.89 -8.38
N ILE A 62 44.67 28.20 -7.23
CA ILE A 62 45.37 28.68 -6.03
C ILE A 62 46.60 27.85 -5.66
N ILE A 63 46.64 26.57 -6.01
CA ILE A 63 47.77 25.69 -5.67
C ILE A 63 49.06 26.21 -6.34
N GLY A 64 50.11 26.35 -5.53
CA GLY A 64 51.45 26.74 -6.00
C GLY A 64 51.58 28.20 -6.45
N ARG A 65 50.59 29.05 -6.19
CA ARG A 65 50.60 30.48 -6.57
C ARG A 65 50.58 31.39 -5.35
N VAL A 66 51.23 32.54 -5.46
CA VAL A 66 51.11 33.62 -4.47
C VAL A 66 49.79 34.34 -4.75
N ILE A 67 48.84 34.24 -3.81
CA ILE A 67 47.50 34.81 -3.92
C ILE A 67 47.17 35.65 -2.69
N ASP A 68 46.31 36.64 -2.88
CA ASP A 68 45.80 37.49 -1.82
C ASP A 68 44.86 36.72 -0.90
N HIS A 69 44.74 37.19 0.35
CA HIS A 69 43.88 36.58 1.35
C HIS A 69 42.42 36.46 0.91
N ASP A 70 41.91 37.46 0.18
CA ASP A 70 40.52 37.49 -0.31
C ASP A 70 40.21 36.27 -1.21
N LYS A 71 41.16 35.87 -2.07
CA LYS A 71 40.99 34.70 -2.95
C LYS A 71 40.96 33.38 -2.19
N ILE A 72 41.65 33.30 -1.05
CA ILE A 72 41.60 32.13 -0.17
C ILE A 72 40.19 32.02 0.45
N GLU A 73 39.63 33.12 0.92
CA GLU A 73 38.27 33.14 1.48
C GLU A 73 37.20 32.82 0.43
N GLU A 74 37.34 33.33 -0.80
CA GLU A 74 36.47 32.95 -1.92
C GLU A 74 36.52 31.44 -2.20
N THR A 75 37.72 30.86 -2.25
CA THR A 75 37.90 29.42 -2.50
C THR A 75 37.26 28.57 -1.40
N LYS A 76 37.43 28.96 -0.13
CA LYS A 76 36.73 28.31 1.00
C LYS A 76 35.21 28.41 0.85
N GLY A 77 34.70 29.56 0.43
CA GLY A 77 33.28 29.75 0.17
C GLY A 77 32.74 28.80 -0.90
N LEU A 78 33.48 28.59 -1.98
CA LEU A 78 33.13 27.64 -3.04
C LEU A 78 33.14 26.19 -2.55
N LEU A 79 34.16 25.81 -1.79
CA LEU A 79 34.25 24.47 -1.19
C LEU A 79 33.07 24.21 -0.23
N TRP A 80 32.76 25.16 0.64
CA TRP A 80 31.64 25.03 1.57
C TRP A 80 30.30 24.92 0.85
N GLN A 81 30.12 25.64 -0.27
CA GLN A 81 28.94 25.48 -1.13
C GLN A 81 28.87 24.09 -1.75
N LEU A 82 30.00 23.55 -2.23
CA LEU A 82 30.09 22.21 -2.80
C LEU A 82 29.73 21.13 -1.76
N GLU A 83 30.33 21.20 -0.57
CA GLU A 83 30.03 20.30 0.56
C GLU A 83 28.56 20.41 0.97
N SER A 84 28.02 21.63 1.08
CA SER A 84 26.61 21.85 1.44
C SER A 84 25.65 21.27 0.39
N GLN A 85 25.97 21.38 -0.90
CA GLN A 85 25.18 20.76 -1.97
C GLN A 85 25.20 19.23 -1.84
N HIS A 86 26.36 18.63 -1.61
CA HIS A 86 26.48 17.19 -1.42
C HIS A 86 25.72 16.71 -0.18
N ALA A 87 25.89 17.39 0.96
CA ALA A 87 25.16 17.09 2.19
C ALA A 87 23.63 17.12 1.99
N ARG A 88 23.10 18.09 1.23
CA ARG A 88 21.67 18.14 0.91
C ARG A 88 21.18 16.93 0.12
N LEU A 89 22.02 16.38 -0.77
CA LEU A 89 21.69 15.17 -1.53
C LEU A 89 21.66 13.95 -0.61
N VAL A 90 22.64 13.83 0.30
CA VAL A 90 22.68 12.78 1.32
C VAL A 90 21.43 12.85 2.20
N ASP A 91 21.11 14.03 2.76
CA ASP A 91 19.92 14.22 3.56
C ASP A 91 18.62 13.88 2.79
N ALA A 92 18.57 14.20 1.50
CA ALA A 92 17.42 13.86 0.65
C ALA A 92 17.27 12.34 0.48
N SER A 93 18.38 11.63 0.27
CA SER A 93 18.42 10.16 0.22
C SER A 93 17.96 9.53 1.54
N GLU A 94 18.45 10.03 2.68
CA GLU A 94 18.03 9.55 4.00
C GLU A 94 16.53 9.77 4.25
N ARG A 95 16.01 10.96 3.92
CA ARG A 95 14.58 11.23 3.98
C ARG A 95 13.78 10.28 3.10
N ALA A 96 14.25 9.98 1.88
CA ALA A 96 13.60 9.03 0.98
C ALA A 96 13.57 7.61 1.57
N VAL A 97 14.64 7.17 2.23
CA VAL A 97 14.68 5.88 2.96
C VAL A 97 13.60 5.84 4.04
N HIS A 98 13.49 6.89 4.86
CA HIS A 98 12.48 6.95 5.91
C HIS A 98 11.05 6.97 5.38
N VAL A 99 10.81 7.69 4.27
CA VAL A 99 9.51 7.72 3.60
C VAL A 99 9.15 6.34 3.05
N HIS A 100 10.06 5.68 2.34
CA HIS A 100 9.86 4.32 1.83
C HIS A 100 9.53 3.33 2.95
N ALA A 101 10.35 3.29 4.01
CA ALA A 101 10.14 2.41 5.15
C ALA A 101 8.82 2.69 5.91
N ARG A 102 8.35 3.94 5.93
CA ARG A 102 7.03 4.29 6.48
C ARG A 102 5.90 3.76 5.60
N LEU A 103 6.00 3.93 4.28
CA LEU A 103 4.97 3.48 3.33
C LEU A 103 4.88 1.95 3.26
N GLU A 104 6.00 1.24 3.34
CA GLU A 104 6.00 -0.22 3.43
C GLU A 104 5.26 -0.74 4.68
N ARG A 105 5.45 -0.08 5.83
CA ARG A 105 4.69 -0.41 7.05
C ARG A 105 3.19 -0.18 6.85
N GLN A 106 2.81 0.96 6.27
CA GLN A 106 1.41 1.25 5.95
C GLN A 106 0.80 0.25 4.96
N LEU A 107 1.58 -0.23 3.98
CA LEU A 107 1.14 -1.27 3.06
C LEU A 107 0.89 -2.59 3.80
N LYS A 108 1.79 -2.99 4.73
CA LYS A 108 1.59 -4.18 5.57
C LYS A 108 0.31 -4.07 6.39
N ASP A 109 0.06 -2.92 6.99
CA ASP A 109 -1.16 -2.65 7.77
C ASP A 109 -2.42 -2.72 6.89
N ALA A 110 -2.38 -2.14 5.69
CA ALA A 110 -3.47 -2.19 4.72
C ALA A 110 -3.77 -3.63 4.27
N VAL A 111 -2.73 -4.43 4.00
CA VAL A 111 -2.87 -5.85 3.65
C VAL A 111 -3.48 -6.63 4.81
N ALA A 112 -3.06 -6.38 6.05
CA ALA A 112 -3.63 -7.01 7.23
C ALA A 112 -5.11 -6.61 7.44
N ALA A 113 -5.47 -5.35 7.17
CA ALA A 113 -6.86 -4.89 7.19
C ALA A 113 -7.70 -5.59 6.11
N HIS A 114 -7.22 -5.65 4.87
CA HIS A 114 -7.89 -6.35 3.78
C HIS A 114 -8.12 -7.84 4.10
N ARG A 115 -7.10 -8.54 4.62
CA ARG A 115 -7.25 -9.95 5.06
C ARG A 115 -8.32 -10.13 6.14
N ARG A 116 -8.44 -9.19 7.08
CA ARG A 116 -9.50 -9.21 8.09
C ARG A 116 -10.88 -9.01 7.46
N SER A 117 -11.01 -8.04 6.55
CA SER A 117 -12.26 -7.79 5.83
C SER A 117 -12.70 -8.99 4.97
N MET A 118 -11.76 -9.66 4.28
CA MET A 118 -12.04 -10.88 3.54
C MET A 118 -12.61 -11.98 4.46
N LYS A 119 -11.93 -12.27 5.58
CA LYS A 119 -12.39 -13.28 6.55
C LYS A 119 -13.78 -12.95 7.10
N GLU A 120 -14.05 -11.67 7.38
CA GLU A 120 -15.38 -11.24 7.81
C GLU A 120 -16.42 -11.48 6.71
N ARG A 121 -16.17 -11.06 5.47
CA ARG A 121 -17.06 -11.34 4.34
C ARG A 121 -17.33 -12.84 4.21
N ASP A 122 -16.29 -13.67 4.22
CA ASP A 122 -16.41 -15.13 4.05
C ASP A 122 -17.32 -15.74 5.12
N LYS A 123 -17.20 -15.29 6.38
CA LYS A 123 -18.10 -15.72 7.46
C LYS A 123 -19.57 -15.43 7.14
N TYR A 124 -19.87 -14.24 6.61
CA TYR A 124 -21.24 -13.86 6.28
C TYR A 124 -21.73 -14.53 4.99
N SER A 125 -20.83 -14.83 4.05
CA SER A 125 -21.17 -15.63 2.85
C SER A 125 -21.64 -17.01 3.27
N ILE A 126 -20.82 -17.73 4.04
CA ILE A 126 -21.15 -19.06 4.55
C ILE A 126 -22.47 -19.04 5.33
N LEU A 127 -22.65 -18.07 6.24
CA LEU A 127 -23.89 -17.96 7.03
C LEU A 127 -25.12 -17.72 6.16
N THR A 128 -24.99 -16.89 5.12
CA THR A 128 -26.10 -16.59 4.20
C THR A 128 -26.45 -17.80 3.35
N ASP A 129 -25.44 -18.54 2.89
CA ASP A 129 -25.63 -19.76 2.11
C ASP A 129 -26.30 -20.87 2.95
N THR A 130 -25.82 -21.11 4.17
CA THR A 130 -26.40 -22.10 5.09
C THR A 130 -27.86 -21.81 5.39
N ILE A 131 -28.21 -20.57 5.74
CA ILE A 131 -29.61 -20.20 6.02
C ILE A 131 -30.46 -20.25 4.73
N GLY A 132 -29.88 -19.93 3.58
CA GLY A 132 -30.54 -20.07 2.29
C GLY A 132 -30.87 -21.53 1.96
N ASP A 133 -29.97 -22.45 2.26
CA ASP A 133 -30.17 -23.89 2.10
C ASP A 133 -31.25 -24.42 3.05
N GLU A 134 -31.24 -24.01 4.31
CA GLU A 134 -32.27 -24.38 5.30
C GLU A 134 -33.66 -23.93 4.85
N VAL A 135 -33.82 -22.67 4.43
CA VAL A 135 -35.11 -22.14 3.96
C VAL A 135 -35.59 -22.86 2.70
N ARG A 136 -34.70 -23.20 1.78
CA ARG A 136 -35.03 -24.00 0.59
C ARG A 136 -35.45 -25.42 0.96
N GLY A 137 -34.73 -26.05 1.89
CA GLY A 137 -35.08 -27.38 2.41
C GLY A 137 -36.45 -27.41 3.08
N GLU A 138 -36.77 -26.41 3.91
CA GLU A 138 -38.11 -26.29 4.51
C GLU A 138 -39.21 -26.10 3.47
N ALA A 139 -38.97 -25.33 2.41
CA ALA A 139 -39.95 -25.13 1.35
C ALA A 139 -40.24 -26.45 0.61
N ILE A 140 -39.19 -27.20 0.24
CA ILE A 140 -39.32 -28.52 -0.40
C ILE A 140 -40.08 -29.48 0.53
N TYR A 141 -39.72 -29.53 1.81
CA TYR A 141 -40.38 -30.39 2.78
C TYR A 141 -41.88 -30.06 2.96
N ARG A 142 -42.26 -28.77 2.94
CA ARG A 142 -43.66 -28.37 2.97
C ARG A 142 -44.41 -28.77 1.71
N GLU A 143 -43.80 -28.60 0.54
CA GLU A 143 -44.37 -29.06 -0.73
C GLU A 143 -44.61 -30.57 -0.72
N GLU A 144 -43.65 -31.35 -0.20
CA GLU A 144 -43.79 -32.81 -0.05
C GLU A 144 -44.96 -33.19 0.87
N ILE A 145 -45.11 -32.52 2.03
CA ILE A 145 -46.25 -32.74 2.93
C ILE A 145 -47.58 -32.41 2.25
N GLU A 146 -47.67 -31.27 1.55
CA GLU A 146 -48.90 -30.86 0.84
C GLU A 146 -49.29 -31.88 -0.23
N ILE A 147 -48.30 -32.42 -0.95
CA ILE A 147 -48.49 -33.49 -1.92
C ILE A 147 -49.02 -34.75 -1.23
N ASP A 148 -48.37 -35.21 -0.16
CA ASP A 148 -48.78 -36.41 0.58
C ASP A 148 -50.18 -36.28 1.20
N ASP A 149 -50.55 -35.09 1.71
CA ASP A 149 -51.90 -34.78 2.20
C ASP A 149 -52.95 -34.80 1.08
N MET A 150 -52.61 -34.31 -0.11
CA MET A 150 -53.50 -34.38 -1.28
C MET A 150 -53.75 -35.82 -1.75
N PHE A 151 -52.75 -36.70 -1.67
CA PHE A 151 -52.88 -38.10 -2.06
C PHE A 151 -53.55 -38.96 -0.98
N SER A 152 -53.28 -38.71 0.30
CA SER A 152 -53.90 -39.43 1.42
C SER A 152 -55.37 -39.07 1.63
N SER A 153 -55.77 -37.81 1.37
CA SER A 153 -57.17 -37.37 1.43
C SER A 153 -58.05 -37.90 0.29
N ARG A 154 -57.47 -38.19 -0.89
CA ARG A 154 -58.19 -38.83 -2.01
C ARG A 154 -58.42 -40.33 -1.84
N SER A 155 -57.58 -41.01 -1.05
CA SER A 155 -57.70 -42.44 -0.74
C SER A 155 -58.78 -42.75 0.32
N ARG A 156 -59.35 -41.72 0.98
CA ARG A 156 -60.33 -41.85 2.08
C ARG A 156 -61.78 -41.53 1.70
N ARG A 157 -62.17 -41.64 0.43
CA ARG A 157 -63.59 -41.66 0.03
C ARG A 157 -63.98 -43.07 -0.44
N PRO A 158 -65.13 -43.60 0.02
CA PRO A 158 -65.49 -45.02 -0.01
C PRO A 158 -65.61 -45.60 -1.42
#